data_AF-A0A1Q6HSN8-F1
#
_entry.id   AF-A0A1Q6HSN8-F1
#
_cell.length_a   1.000
_cell.length_b   1.000
_cell.length_c   1.000
_cell.angle_alpha   90.00
_cell.angle_beta   90.00
_cell.angle_gamma   90.00
#
_symmetry.space_group_name_H-M   'P 1'
#
loop_
_entity.id
_entity.type
_entity.pdbx_description
1 polymer ?
#
loop_
_entity_poly.entity_id
_entity_poly.type
_entity_poly.pdbx_seq_one_letter_code
_entity_poly.pdbx_strand_id
1 'polypeptide(L)'
;MANDEMKQIWKVPEPTLRRLPWYLAFLKLMKGRGEAFVSSTQIAKEINVDPSQVAKDLSFVNISGKTRVGYEISTLVDVLEDFLGFTAQHKAFLFGVGSLGAALLQDSGLKQYGLEIVGGFDVRRELAGTEINGIPVYHMDDFPAKQKEYGATIGVITVPVDKAQEVTELIIAGGIKALWNFTPFRIRVPEDIVVQNTSMYAHLAVMFNRLNSINH
;
A
#
# COMPACT_ATOMS: atom_id res chain seq x y z
N MET A 1 11.39 -6.50 30.19
CA MET A 1 11.59 -5.09 29.80
C MET A 1 11.46 -4.90 28.29
N ALA A 2 12.02 -5.76 27.42
CA ALA A 2 11.79 -5.69 25.97
C ALA A 2 10.34 -6.04 25.51
N ASN A 3 9.57 -6.75 26.34
CA ASN A 3 8.23 -7.24 25.98
C ASN A 3 7.09 -6.22 26.22
N ASP A 4 7.40 -5.10 26.88
CA ASP A 4 6.44 -4.00 27.12
C ASP A 4 6.59 -2.86 26.11
N GLU A 5 7.77 -2.67 25.50
CA GLU A 5 7.97 -1.69 24.43
C GLU A 5 7.23 -2.07 23.15
N MET A 6 7.14 -3.37 22.83
CA MET A 6 6.36 -3.88 21.70
C MET A 6 4.83 -3.79 21.91
N LYS A 7 4.37 -3.68 23.16
CA LYS A 7 2.93 -3.58 23.49
C LYS A 7 2.36 -2.17 23.36
N GLN A 8 3.22 -1.17 23.15
CA GLN A 8 2.82 0.22 22.92
C GLN A 8 2.88 0.66 21.45
N ILE A 9 2.69 -0.25 20.49
CA ILE A 9 2.14 0.15 19.20
C ILE A 9 0.67 0.48 19.45
N TRP A 10 0.41 1.68 19.95
CA TRP A 10 -0.91 2.30 19.89
C TRP A 10 -1.43 2.09 18.48
N LYS A 11 -2.51 1.33 18.30
CA LYS A 11 -3.13 1.07 16.99
C LYS A 11 -3.40 2.41 16.32
N VAL A 12 -2.48 2.85 15.46
CA VAL A 12 -2.60 4.14 14.78
C VAL A 12 -3.89 4.08 13.99
N PRO A 13 -4.79 5.08 14.15
CA PRO A 13 -6.08 5.03 13.48
C PRO A 13 -5.89 4.88 11.97
N GLU A 14 -6.68 4.01 11.34
CA GLU A 14 -6.64 3.81 9.89
C GLU A 14 -6.74 5.13 9.09
N PRO A 15 -7.59 6.13 9.48
CA PRO A 15 -7.60 7.42 8.80
C PRO A 15 -6.25 8.15 8.86
N THR A 16 -5.50 8.01 9.96
CA THR A 16 -4.15 8.56 10.09
C THR A 16 -3.19 7.82 9.16
N LEU A 17 -3.18 6.48 9.19
CA LEU A 17 -2.35 5.66 8.28
C LEU A 17 -2.61 5.98 6.79
N ARG A 18 -3.87 6.29 6.43
CA ARG A 18 -4.23 6.69 5.06
C ARG A 18 -3.80 8.11 4.68
N ARG A 19 -3.58 9.01 5.65
CA ARG A 19 -3.14 10.39 5.42
C ARG A 19 -1.62 10.54 5.37
N LEU A 20 -0.89 9.80 6.20
CA LEU A 20 0.57 9.91 6.30
C LEU A 20 1.33 9.77 4.95
N PRO A 21 0.94 8.88 4.01
CA PRO A 21 1.59 8.82 2.69
C PRO A 21 1.49 10.12 1.90
N TRP A 22 0.39 10.87 2.04
CA TRP A 22 0.23 12.17 1.39
C TRP A 22 1.16 13.23 1.99
N TYR A 23 1.36 13.17 3.32
CA TYR A 23 2.34 14.02 4.00
C TYR A 23 3.73 13.73 3.47
N LEU A 24 4.12 12.45 3.42
CA LEU A 24 5.41 12.02 2.88
C LEU A 24 5.62 12.50 1.44
N ALA A 25 4.63 12.36 0.56
CA ALA A 25 4.73 12.80 -0.83
C ALA A 25 4.98 14.32 -0.94
N PHE A 26 4.25 15.13 -0.17
CA PHE A 26 4.47 16.57 -0.11
C PHE A 26 5.85 16.92 0.45
N LEU A 27 6.30 16.23 1.50
CA LEU A 27 7.62 16.47 2.10
C LEU A 27 8.76 16.13 1.15
N LYS A 28 8.65 15.03 0.39
CA LYS A 28 9.61 14.69 -0.68
C LYS A 28 9.67 15.78 -1.75
N LEU A 29 8.52 16.35 -2.12
CA LEU A 29 8.46 17.48 -3.05
C LEU A 29 9.17 18.72 -2.48
N MET A 30 8.95 19.07 -1.22
CA MET A 30 9.62 20.21 -0.56
C MET A 30 11.13 19.99 -0.42
N LYS A 31 11.55 18.78 -0.06
CA LYS A 31 12.96 18.37 -0.03
C LYS A 31 13.61 18.57 -1.40
N GLY A 32 12.93 18.15 -2.48
CA GLY A 32 13.39 18.34 -3.86
C GLY A 32 13.50 19.81 -4.29
N ARG A 33 12.77 20.73 -3.65
CA ARG A 33 12.88 22.18 -3.86
C ARG A 33 13.95 22.85 -3.00
N GLY A 34 14.65 22.09 -2.14
CA GLY A 34 15.68 22.61 -1.24
C GLY A 34 15.12 23.25 0.04
N GLU A 35 13.85 23.03 0.37
CA GLU A 35 13.29 23.50 1.63
C GLU A 35 13.79 22.64 2.80
N ALA A 36 14.19 23.29 3.89
CA ALA A 36 14.73 22.61 5.07
C ALA A 36 13.69 22.37 6.17
N PHE A 37 12.67 23.22 6.25
CA PHE A 37 11.66 23.19 7.31
C PHE A 37 10.25 23.35 6.76
N VAL A 38 9.28 22.73 7.45
CA VAL A 38 7.87 22.81 7.13
C VAL A 38 7.01 22.91 8.39
N SER A 39 5.95 23.71 8.36
CA SER A 39 4.97 23.81 9.45
C SER A 39 3.76 22.88 9.24
N SER A 40 3.08 22.51 10.33
CA SER A 40 1.80 21.78 10.24
C SER A 40 0.77 22.53 9.38
N THR A 41 0.78 23.87 9.41
CA THR A 41 -0.11 24.71 8.61
C THR A 41 0.17 24.61 7.11
N GLN A 42 1.45 24.52 6.71
CA GLN A 42 1.81 24.30 5.31
C GLN A 42 1.37 22.92 4.82
N ILE A 43 1.63 21.87 5.61
CA ILE A 43 1.17 20.50 5.30
C ILE A 43 -0.36 20.46 5.20
N ALA A 44 -1.05 21.07 6.17
CA ALA A 44 -2.51 21.12 6.23
C ALA A 44 -3.12 21.78 5.00
N LYS A 45 -2.55 22.91 4.57
CA LYS A 45 -3.01 23.63 3.38
C LYS A 45 -2.87 22.80 2.11
N GLU A 46 -1.73 22.13 1.92
CA GLU A 46 -1.50 21.33 0.72
C GLU A 46 -2.42 20.11 0.66
N ILE A 47 -2.58 19.42 1.79
CA ILE A 47 -3.31 18.15 1.87
C ILE A 47 -4.81 18.35 2.12
N ASN A 48 -5.24 19.60 2.27
CA ASN A 48 -6.61 20.00 2.56
C ASN A 48 -7.19 19.33 3.82
N VAL A 49 -6.46 19.44 4.93
CA VAL A 49 -6.84 18.93 6.25
C VAL A 49 -6.62 20.00 7.31
N ASP A 50 -7.23 19.86 8.49
CA ASP A 50 -7.03 20.82 9.58
C ASP A 50 -5.60 20.75 10.16
N PRO A 51 -4.92 21.88 10.46
CA PRO A 51 -3.59 21.88 11.07
C PRO A 51 -3.49 21.10 12.38
N SER A 52 -4.54 21.11 13.21
CA SER A 52 -4.59 20.31 14.44
C SER A 52 -4.63 18.81 14.15
N GLN A 53 -5.27 18.41 13.03
CA GLN A 53 -5.27 17.02 12.59
C GLN A 53 -3.89 16.57 12.11
N VAL A 54 -3.14 17.42 11.40
CA VAL A 54 -1.75 17.13 11.02
C VAL A 54 -0.89 16.95 12.27
N ALA A 55 -0.99 17.85 13.25
CA ALA A 55 -0.23 17.73 14.49
C ALA A 55 -0.57 16.45 15.26
N LYS A 56 -1.86 16.08 15.31
CA LYS A 56 -2.31 14.83 15.92
C LYS A 56 -1.78 13.60 15.18
N ASP A 57 -1.83 13.60 13.85
CA ASP A 57 -1.30 12.49 13.05
C ASP A 57 0.20 12.31 13.23
N LEU A 58 0.96 13.41 13.22
CA LEU A 58 2.41 13.38 13.42
C LEU A 58 2.81 13.02 14.86
N SER A 59 1.93 13.20 15.84
CA SER A 59 2.19 12.77 17.22
C SER A 59 2.26 11.23 17.36
N PHE A 60 1.62 10.47 16.46
CA PHE A 60 1.70 9.00 16.46
C PHE A 60 3.04 8.46 15.96
N VAL A 61 3.81 9.26 15.24
CA VAL A 61 5.12 8.86 14.68
C VAL A 61 6.30 9.33 15.54
N ASN A 62 6.05 9.71 16.80
CA ASN A 62 7.05 10.16 17.78
C ASN A 62 7.91 11.35 17.34
N ILE A 63 7.39 12.20 16.46
CA ILE A 63 8.08 13.42 16.04
C ILE A 63 7.49 14.62 16.78
N SER A 64 8.35 15.31 17.53
CA SER A 64 8.03 16.63 18.06
C SER A 64 8.64 17.72 17.18
N GLY A 65 7.78 18.60 16.66
CA GLY A 65 8.24 19.80 15.95
C GLY A 65 8.84 20.81 16.93
N LYS A 66 9.69 21.70 16.43
CA LYS A 66 10.19 22.84 17.22
C LYS A 66 9.18 23.99 17.14
N THR A 67 8.73 24.48 18.30
CA THR A 67 7.80 25.61 18.40
C THR A 67 8.32 26.80 17.58
N ARG A 68 7.47 27.36 16.70
CA ARG A 68 7.77 28.47 15.75
C ARG A 68 8.69 28.16 14.55
N VAL A 69 9.33 26.99 14.50
CA VAL A 69 10.21 26.59 13.37
C VAL A 69 9.54 25.52 12.50
N GLY A 70 8.78 24.60 13.10
CA GLY A 70 8.18 23.48 12.41
C GLY A 70 9.05 22.22 12.49
N TYR A 71 8.92 21.36 11.48
CA TYR A 71 9.62 20.09 11.34
C TYR A 71 10.76 20.23 10.35
N GLU A 72 11.90 19.61 10.65
CA GLU A 72 12.99 19.48 9.69
C GLU A 72 12.58 18.42 8.66
N ILE A 73 12.61 18.79 7.38
CA ILE A 73 12.00 17.99 6.31
C ILE A 73 12.72 16.64 6.14
N SER A 74 14.05 16.60 6.23
CA SER A 74 14.79 15.35 6.02
C SER A 74 14.46 14.32 7.09
N THR A 75 14.52 14.72 8.37
CA THR A 75 14.16 13.87 9.52
C THR A 75 12.71 13.40 9.40
N LEU A 76 11.79 14.29 9.03
CA LEU A 76 10.37 13.94 8.91
C LEU A 76 10.11 12.96 7.75
N VAL A 77 10.82 13.09 6.63
CA VAL A 77 10.78 12.12 5.54
C VAL A 77 11.27 10.76 6.03
N ASP A 78 12.45 10.70 6.65
CA ASP A 78 13.08 9.44 7.05
C ASP A 78 12.22 8.68 8.07
N VAL A 79 11.67 9.39 9.07
CA VAL A 79 10.79 8.77 10.08
C VAL A 79 9.47 8.29 9.47
N LEU A 80 8.87 9.05 8.54
CA LEU A 80 7.63 8.62 7.89
C LEU A 80 7.87 7.44 6.95
N GLU A 81 8.99 7.37 6.24
CA GLU A 81 9.35 6.22 5.41
C GLU A 81 9.51 4.94 6.23
N ASP A 82 10.21 5.03 7.37
CA ASP A 82 10.40 3.90 8.28
C ASP A 82 9.05 3.48 8.90
N PHE A 83 8.30 4.43 9.45
CA PHE A 83 7.01 4.17 10.07
C PHE A 83 5.98 3.55 9.11
N LEU A 84 5.97 3.97 7.83
CA LEU A 84 5.07 3.42 6.81
C LEU A 84 5.55 2.08 6.24
N GLY A 85 6.75 1.61 6.60
CA GLY A 85 7.35 0.39 6.06
C GLY A 85 7.88 0.53 4.63
N PHE A 86 8.05 1.75 4.12
CA PHE A 86 8.54 1.99 2.76
C PHE A 86 10.06 1.80 2.64
N THR A 87 10.77 1.62 3.75
CA THR A 87 12.19 1.26 3.81
C THR A 87 12.45 -0.24 3.64
N ALA A 88 11.45 -1.09 3.91
CA ALA A 88 11.55 -2.53 3.78
C ALA A 88 11.12 -3.00 2.38
N GLN A 89 11.84 -3.97 1.81
CA GLN A 89 11.42 -4.63 0.58
C GLN A 89 10.56 -5.85 0.90
N HIS A 90 9.27 -5.72 0.64
CA HIS A 90 8.28 -6.76 0.78
C HIS A 90 8.06 -7.45 -0.56
N LYS A 91 8.38 -8.74 -0.63
CA LYS A 91 8.15 -9.56 -1.83
C LYS A 91 6.68 -9.92 -1.96
N ALA A 92 6.14 -9.69 -3.16
CA ALA A 92 4.77 -9.97 -3.52
C ALA A 92 4.67 -10.84 -4.77
N PHE A 93 3.60 -11.63 -4.82
CA PHE A 93 3.12 -12.22 -6.05
C PHE A 93 1.83 -11.56 -6.49
N LEU A 94 1.62 -11.46 -7.81
CA LEU A 94 0.38 -10.97 -8.40
C LEU A 94 -0.40 -12.13 -9.00
N PHE A 95 -1.69 -12.23 -8.67
CA PHE A 95 -2.59 -13.28 -9.13
C PHE A 95 -3.67 -12.68 -10.04
N GLY A 96 -3.65 -13.06 -11.32
CA GLY A 96 -4.51 -12.55 -12.39
C GLY A 96 -3.83 -11.48 -13.23
N VAL A 97 -3.17 -11.88 -14.32
CA VAL A 97 -2.45 -10.98 -15.25
C VAL A 97 -3.38 -10.54 -16.38
N GLY A 98 -4.53 -9.98 -16.00
CA GLY A 98 -5.41 -9.24 -16.92
C GLY A 98 -4.92 -7.80 -17.13
N SER A 99 -5.76 -6.92 -17.67
CA SER A 99 -5.39 -5.53 -17.93
C SER A 99 -4.90 -4.79 -16.68
N LEU A 100 -5.60 -4.95 -15.55
CA LEU A 100 -5.20 -4.33 -14.29
C LEU A 100 -3.93 -4.96 -13.71
N GLY A 101 -3.84 -6.29 -13.72
CA GLY A 101 -2.66 -7.00 -13.23
C GLY A 101 -1.39 -6.63 -14.00
N ALA A 102 -1.48 -6.58 -15.34
CA ALA A 102 -0.39 -6.13 -16.20
C ALA A 102 0.00 -4.67 -15.93
N ALA A 103 -0.96 -3.78 -15.69
CA ALA A 103 -0.68 -2.39 -15.34
C ALA A 103 0.07 -2.27 -14.00
N LEU A 104 -0.28 -3.07 -12.99
CA LEU A 104 0.43 -3.10 -11.71
C LEU A 104 1.86 -3.65 -11.86
N LEU A 105 2.08 -4.65 -12.71
CA LEU A 105 3.42 -5.18 -13.01
C LEU A 105 4.32 -4.14 -13.71
N GLN A 106 3.72 -3.23 -14.50
CA GLN A 106 4.45 -2.13 -15.14
C GLN A 106 4.79 -0.98 -14.18
N ASP A 107 4.13 -0.89 -13.02
CA ASP A 107 4.29 0.24 -12.11
C ASP A 107 5.56 0.11 -11.25
N SER A 108 6.66 0.69 -11.75
CA SER A 108 7.92 0.80 -11.01
C SER A 108 7.82 1.59 -9.70
N GLY A 109 6.76 2.40 -9.52
CA GLY A 109 6.49 3.13 -8.30
C GLY A 109 6.22 2.21 -7.10
N LEU A 110 5.63 1.04 -7.32
CA LEU A 110 5.37 0.07 -6.24
C LEU A 110 6.67 -0.35 -5.53
N LYS A 111 7.73 -0.59 -6.30
CA LYS A 111 9.05 -0.94 -5.75
C LYS A 111 9.68 0.21 -4.96
N GLN A 112 9.43 1.46 -5.36
CA GLN A 112 9.88 2.65 -4.63
C GLN A 112 9.19 2.80 -3.27
N TYR A 113 8.00 2.23 -3.12
CA TYR A 113 7.24 2.19 -1.86
C TYR A 113 7.37 0.84 -1.12
N GLY A 114 8.43 0.07 -1.41
CA GLY A 114 8.76 -1.15 -0.68
C GLY A 114 8.03 -2.41 -1.14
N LEU A 115 7.22 -2.37 -2.19
CA LEU A 115 6.53 -3.55 -2.72
C LEU A 115 7.25 -4.09 -3.98
N GLU A 116 7.97 -5.19 -3.85
CA GLU A 116 8.62 -5.86 -4.97
C GLU A 116 7.76 -7.02 -5.48
N ILE A 117 7.10 -6.85 -6.62
CA ILE A 117 6.38 -7.95 -7.28
C ILE A 117 7.41 -8.83 -7.99
N VAL A 118 7.62 -10.05 -7.48
CA VAL A 118 8.65 -10.98 -7.96
C VAL A 118 8.11 -11.99 -8.98
N GLY A 119 6.80 -12.01 -9.22
CA GLY A 119 6.17 -12.84 -10.23
C GLY A 119 4.67 -12.60 -10.36
N GLY A 120 4.15 -12.78 -11.56
CA GLY A 120 2.72 -12.84 -11.86
C GLY A 120 2.25 -14.28 -12.06
N PHE A 121 0.98 -14.56 -11.78
CA PHE A 121 0.33 -15.86 -12.00
C PHE A 121 -0.96 -15.70 -12.78
N ASP A 122 -1.18 -16.57 -13.77
CA ASP A 122 -2.43 -16.66 -14.51
C ASP A 122 -2.75 -18.13 -14.84
N VAL A 123 -4.02 -18.43 -15.15
CA VAL A 123 -4.47 -19.76 -15.59
C VAL A 123 -4.32 -19.95 -17.10
N ARG A 124 -4.12 -18.85 -17.83
CA ARG A 124 -3.84 -18.86 -19.27
C ARG A 124 -2.41 -19.32 -19.53
N ARG A 125 -2.29 -20.53 -20.11
CA ARG A 125 -0.98 -21.15 -20.40
C ARG A 125 -0.14 -20.34 -21.38
N GLU A 126 -0.77 -19.59 -22.28
CA GLU A 126 -0.11 -18.71 -23.23
C GLU A 126 0.64 -17.54 -22.59
N LEU A 127 0.34 -17.20 -21.33
CA LEU A 127 1.07 -16.17 -20.57
C LEU A 127 2.26 -16.74 -19.80
N ALA A 128 2.30 -18.05 -19.56
CA ALA A 128 3.38 -18.67 -18.82
C ALA A 128 4.71 -18.55 -19.60
N GLY A 129 5.75 -18.08 -18.92
CA GLY A 129 7.07 -17.82 -19.53
C GLY A 129 7.19 -16.45 -20.21
N THR A 130 6.12 -15.64 -20.23
CA THR A 130 6.22 -14.23 -20.63
C THR A 130 6.76 -13.37 -19.49
N GLU A 131 7.10 -12.13 -19.78
CA GLU A 131 7.50 -11.15 -18.78
C GLU A 131 6.84 -9.79 -19.02
N ILE A 132 6.63 -9.04 -17.94
CA ILE A 132 6.13 -7.68 -17.98
C ILE A 132 7.08 -6.83 -17.14
N ASN A 133 7.76 -5.87 -17.77
CA ASN A 133 8.77 -5.03 -17.11
C ASN A 133 9.87 -5.85 -16.39
N GLY A 134 10.29 -6.96 -17.01
CA GLY A 134 11.27 -7.89 -16.43
C GLY A 134 10.74 -8.77 -15.28
N ILE A 135 9.43 -8.71 -14.98
CA ILE A 135 8.79 -9.57 -13.98
C ILE A 135 8.20 -10.79 -14.70
N PRO A 136 8.62 -12.02 -14.36
CA PRO A 136 8.15 -13.22 -15.03
C PRO A 136 6.68 -13.53 -14.68
N VAL A 137 5.97 -14.10 -15.66
CA VAL A 137 4.61 -14.61 -15.50
C VAL A 137 4.63 -16.13 -15.55
N TYR A 138 4.00 -16.74 -14.55
CA TYR A 138 3.93 -18.18 -14.35
C TYR A 138 2.50 -18.69 -14.52
N HIS A 139 2.36 -19.99 -14.80
CA HIS A 139 1.06 -20.63 -14.70
C HIS A 139 0.71 -20.84 -13.21
N MET A 140 -0.58 -20.80 -12.86
CA MET A 140 -1.03 -20.97 -11.47
C MET A 140 -0.54 -22.28 -10.83
N ASP A 141 -0.39 -23.36 -11.62
CA ASP A 141 0.13 -24.66 -11.17
C ASP A 141 1.55 -24.58 -10.61
N ASP A 142 2.34 -23.58 -11.02
CA ASP A 142 3.73 -23.40 -10.58
C ASP A 142 3.85 -22.68 -9.24
N PHE A 143 2.75 -22.09 -8.72
CA PHE A 143 2.76 -21.30 -7.50
C PHE A 143 3.40 -22.02 -6.30
N PRO A 144 3.10 -23.30 -5.99
CA PRO A 144 3.74 -23.98 -4.86
C PRO A 144 5.26 -24.08 -4.97
N ALA A 145 5.80 -24.26 -6.18
CA ALA A 145 7.24 -24.31 -6.42
C ALA A 145 7.86 -22.91 -6.29
N LYS A 146 7.23 -21.91 -6.93
CA LYS A 146 7.70 -20.52 -6.92
C LYS A 146 7.62 -19.88 -5.53
N GLN A 147 6.62 -20.24 -4.73
CA GLN A 147 6.51 -19.79 -3.35
C GLN A 147 7.65 -20.28 -2.47
N LYS A 148 8.13 -21.53 -2.67
CA LYS A 148 9.33 -22.04 -1.99
C LYS A 148 10.61 -21.34 -2.46
N GLU A 149 10.67 -20.96 -3.73
CA GLU A 149 11.82 -20.29 -4.34
C GLU A 149 11.95 -18.83 -3.88
N TYR A 150 10.87 -18.05 -3.96
CA TYR A 150 10.91 -16.61 -3.72
C TYR A 150 10.59 -16.21 -2.29
N GLY A 151 9.78 -17.01 -1.58
CA GLY A 151 9.34 -16.72 -0.22
C GLY A 151 8.50 -15.43 -0.09
N ALA A 152 7.68 -15.12 -1.11
CA ALA A 152 6.81 -13.95 -1.07
C ALA A 152 5.76 -14.07 0.04
N THR A 153 5.47 -12.97 0.74
CA THR A 153 4.49 -12.98 1.85
C THR A 153 3.23 -12.21 1.52
N ILE A 154 3.24 -11.45 0.42
CA ILE A 154 2.12 -10.62 -0.05
C ILE A 154 1.54 -11.20 -1.35
N GLY A 155 0.21 -11.28 -1.44
CA GLY A 155 -0.53 -11.62 -2.66
C GLY A 155 -1.38 -10.45 -3.15
N VAL A 156 -1.14 -9.97 -4.37
CA VAL A 156 -1.98 -8.97 -5.05
C VAL A 156 -3.03 -9.70 -5.86
N ILE A 157 -4.31 -9.45 -5.62
CA ILE A 157 -5.43 -10.18 -6.23
C ILE A 157 -6.13 -9.28 -7.25
N THR A 158 -5.99 -9.64 -8.53
CA THR A 158 -6.58 -8.96 -9.69
C THR A 158 -7.35 -9.92 -10.60
N VAL A 159 -7.85 -11.02 -10.04
CA VAL A 159 -8.64 -12.04 -10.76
C VAL A 159 -10.12 -11.63 -10.91
N PRO A 160 -10.89 -12.29 -11.80
CA PRO A 160 -12.34 -12.16 -11.85
C PRO A 160 -13.01 -12.41 -10.49
N VAL A 161 -14.14 -11.74 -10.25
CA VAL A 161 -14.85 -11.73 -8.96
C VAL A 161 -15.24 -13.15 -8.51
N ASP A 162 -15.72 -13.97 -9.43
CA ASP A 162 -16.13 -15.36 -9.19
C ASP A 162 -14.96 -16.27 -8.80
N LYS A 163 -13.71 -15.83 -9.04
CA LYS A 163 -12.48 -16.55 -8.70
C LYS A 163 -11.73 -16.00 -7.49
N ALA A 164 -12.13 -14.84 -6.98
CA ALA A 164 -11.40 -14.14 -5.91
C ALA A 164 -11.24 -14.98 -4.63
N GLN A 165 -12.30 -15.65 -4.19
CA GLN A 165 -12.27 -16.47 -2.97
C GLN A 165 -11.44 -17.75 -3.16
N GLU A 166 -11.65 -18.46 -4.27
CA GLU A 166 -10.92 -19.69 -4.62
C GLU A 166 -9.41 -19.46 -4.63
N VAL A 167 -8.96 -18.38 -5.30
CA VAL A 167 -7.54 -18.01 -5.36
C VAL A 167 -7.02 -17.60 -3.98
N THR A 168 -7.81 -16.85 -3.20
CA THR A 168 -7.43 -16.43 -1.84
C THR A 168 -7.10 -17.61 -0.94
N GLU A 169 -7.97 -18.62 -0.92
CA GLU A 169 -7.78 -19.82 -0.08
C GLU A 169 -6.53 -20.60 -0.48
N LEU A 170 -6.32 -20.76 -1.79
CA LEU A 170 -5.16 -21.46 -2.35
C LEU A 170 -3.85 -20.76 -1.97
N ILE A 171 -3.76 -19.44 -2.13
CA ILE A 171 -2.51 -18.71 -1.90
C ILE A 171 -2.19 -18.57 -0.40
N ILE A 172 -3.21 -18.47 0.45
CA ILE A 172 -3.04 -18.53 1.92
C ILE A 172 -2.48 -19.90 2.32
N ALA A 173 -3.03 -21.00 1.77
CA ALA A 173 -2.51 -22.34 2.02
C ALA A 173 -1.05 -22.51 1.52
N GLY A 174 -0.66 -21.76 0.49
CA GLY A 174 0.73 -21.68 0.01
C GLY A 174 1.66 -20.86 0.90
N GLY A 175 1.16 -20.13 1.90
CA GLY A 175 1.97 -19.36 2.85
C GLY A 175 1.96 -17.85 2.63
N ILE A 176 1.09 -17.32 1.76
CA ILE A 176 0.82 -15.88 1.71
C ILE A 176 0.16 -15.44 3.03
N LYS A 177 0.61 -14.31 3.58
CA LYS A 177 0.17 -13.77 4.88
C LYS A 177 -0.51 -12.41 4.80
N ALA A 178 -0.33 -11.69 3.70
CA ALA A 178 -1.02 -10.43 3.45
C ALA A 178 -1.59 -10.38 2.03
N LEU A 179 -2.77 -9.80 1.88
CA LEU A 179 -3.48 -9.73 0.61
C LEU A 179 -3.81 -8.29 0.26
N TRP A 180 -3.51 -7.89 -0.96
CA TRP A 180 -4.00 -6.65 -1.55
C TRP A 180 -5.05 -6.96 -2.61
N ASN A 181 -6.31 -6.83 -2.21
CA ASN A 181 -7.46 -7.21 -3.01
C ASN A 181 -7.98 -6.02 -3.84
N PHE A 182 -7.86 -6.12 -5.17
CA PHE A 182 -8.42 -5.16 -6.11
C PHE A 182 -9.79 -5.55 -6.65
N THR A 183 -10.30 -6.72 -6.29
CA THR A 183 -11.64 -7.14 -6.71
C THR A 183 -12.70 -6.35 -5.92
N PRO A 184 -13.88 -6.08 -6.51
CA PRO A 184 -14.99 -5.48 -5.77
C PRO A 184 -15.63 -6.43 -4.75
N PHE A 185 -15.14 -7.68 -4.66
CA PHE A 185 -15.64 -8.71 -3.78
C PHE A 185 -14.87 -8.73 -2.46
N ARG A 186 -15.60 -8.85 -1.34
CA ARG A 186 -15.01 -9.01 -0.01
C ARG A 186 -14.66 -10.47 0.22
N ILE A 187 -13.38 -10.80 0.08
CA ILE A 187 -12.81 -12.11 0.39
C ILE A 187 -12.89 -12.39 1.90
N ARG A 188 -13.07 -13.66 2.26
CA ARG A 188 -13.08 -14.16 3.64
C ARG A 188 -11.74 -14.81 3.93
N VAL A 189 -11.13 -14.42 5.04
CA VAL A 189 -9.81 -14.90 5.46
C VAL A 189 -9.78 -15.22 6.96
N PRO A 190 -8.85 -16.06 7.41
CA PRO A 190 -8.53 -16.22 8.84
C PRO A 190 -8.06 -14.92 9.50
N GLU A 191 -8.16 -14.84 10.83
CA GLU A 191 -7.78 -13.65 11.60
C GLU A 191 -6.28 -13.31 11.53
N ASP A 192 -5.40 -14.27 11.24
CA ASP A 192 -3.96 -14.05 11.10
C ASP A 192 -3.54 -13.52 9.72
N ILE A 193 -4.49 -13.31 8.80
CA ILE A 193 -4.23 -12.80 7.46
C ILE A 193 -4.57 -11.31 7.37
N VAL A 194 -3.59 -10.51 6.96
CA VAL A 194 -3.79 -9.09 6.71
C VAL A 194 -4.45 -8.91 5.35
N VAL A 195 -5.54 -8.15 5.28
CA VAL A 195 -6.21 -7.85 4.00
C VAL A 195 -6.39 -6.35 3.86
N GLN A 196 -5.89 -5.82 2.75
CA GLN A 196 -6.21 -4.48 2.29
C GLN A 196 -7.07 -4.55 1.03
N ASN A 197 -8.20 -3.83 1.04
CA ASN A 197 -9.10 -3.78 -0.10
C ASN A 197 -8.99 -2.42 -0.81
N THR A 198 -8.83 -2.46 -2.13
CA THR A 198 -8.85 -1.28 -3.00
C THR A 198 -10.02 -1.41 -3.97
N SER A 199 -10.89 -0.40 -4.01
CA SER A 199 -12.00 -0.34 -4.96
C SER A 199 -12.00 1.00 -5.68
N MET A 200 -11.63 1.00 -6.96
CA MET A 200 -11.78 2.17 -7.83
C MET A 200 -13.24 2.60 -7.93
N TYR A 201 -14.17 1.64 -7.90
CA TYR A 201 -15.61 1.90 -7.97
C TYR A 201 -16.14 2.67 -6.76
N ALA A 202 -15.59 2.44 -5.56
CA ALA A 202 -15.97 3.21 -4.39
C ALA A 202 -15.62 4.70 -4.55
N HIS A 203 -14.46 5.00 -5.13
CA HIS A 203 -14.06 6.38 -5.43
C HIS A 203 -14.95 7.02 -6.51
N LEU A 204 -15.33 6.27 -7.54
CA LEU A 204 -16.29 6.74 -8.55
C LEU A 204 -17.64 7.10 -7.92
N ALA A 205 -18.15 6.26 -7.01
CA ALA A 205 -19.42 6.53 -6.33
C ALA A 205 -19.37 7.84 -5.51
N VAL A 206 -18.27 8.09 -4.79
CA VAL A 206 -18.06 9.35 -4.07
C VAL A 206 -18.05 10.54 -5.03
N MET A 207 -17.35 10.43 -6.15
CA MET A 207 -17.27 11.49 -7.16
C MET A 207 -18.65 11.77 -7.77
N PHE A 208 -19.39 10.74 -8.17
CA PHE A 208 -20.73 10.88 -8.76
C PHE A 208 -21.72 11.50 -7.77
N ASN A 209 -21.68 11.09 -6.51
CA ASN A 209 -22.52 11.67 -5.47
C ASN A 209 -22.28 13.19 -5.32
N ARG A 210 -21.00 13.60 -5.27
CA ARG A 210 -20.63 15.03 -5.15
C ARG A 210 -21.02 15.85 -6.39
N LEU A 211 -20.84 15.29 -7.59
CA LEU A 211 -21.25 15.96 -8.83
C LEU A 211 -22.77 16.20 -8.85
N ASN A 212 -23.56 15.23 -8.39
CA ASN A 212 -25.01 15.38 -8.32
C ASN A 212 -25.44 16.48 -7.34
N SER A 213 -24.70 16.70 -6.25
CA SER A 213 -24.96 17.78 -5.28
C SER A 213 -24.59 19.18 -5.80
N ILE A 214 -23.83 19.30 -6.89
CA ILE A 214 -23.49 20.58 -7.51
C ILE A 214 -24.56 20.99 -8.55
N ASN A 215 -25.27 20.01 -9.11
CA ASN A 215 -26.29 20.20 -10.15
C ASN A 215 -27.71 20.38 -9.60
N HIS A 216 -27.85 20.52 -8.28
CA HIS A 216 -29.08 20.84 -7.55
C HIS A 216 -28.83 22.05 -6.65
#